data_AF-A0AAC9MTQ6-F1
#
_entry.id   AF-A0AAC9MTQ6-F1
#
_cell.length_a   1.000
_cell.length_b   1.000
_cell.length_c   1.000
_cell.angle_alpha   90.00
_cell.angle_beta   90.00
_cell.angle_gamma   90.00
#
_symmetry.space_group_name_H-M   'P 1'
#
loop_
_entity.id
_entity.type
_entity.pdbx_description
1 polymer ?
#
loop_
_entity_poly.entity_id
_entity_poly.type
_entity_poly.pdbx_seq_one_letter_code
_entity_poly.pdbx_strand_id
1 'polypeptide(L)'
;MRPGENTFTRRPAFLQSHQGLTAAERGTATHLVLQHVDLSRPVTGESLAGLLQEMVEREILTPEQAAAVDTRAIVTFFAAPLGKRLLARWDQVKRELPFSLAVPAVELYPGLPAEAAAGEIILVQGIIDCLVEEEDGFLLLDFKTGRIPPIPWPPTGSRYASTPGP
;
A
#
# COMPACT_ATOMS: atom_id res chain seq x y z
N MET A 1 3.03 -54.16 -11.46
CA MET A 1 2.32 -52.98 -10.89
C MET A 1 3.39 -52.07 -10.30
N ARG A 2 3.59 -50.86 -10.83
CA ARG A 2 4.69 -49.96 -10.40
C ARG A 2 4.32 -49.26 -9.08
N PRO A 3 5.26 -49.09 -8.12
CA PRO A 3 4.96 -48.50 -6.82
C PRO A 3 4.74 -46.99 -6.91
N GLY A 4 3.92 -46.47 -6.00
CA GLY A 4 3.32 -45.14 -6.02
C GLY A 4 4.29 -43.96 -6.08
N GLU A 5 3.91 -42.99 -6.90
CA GLU A 5 4.49 -41.64 -6.95
C GLU A 5 4.23 -40.93 -5.63
N ASN A 6 5.29 -40.71 -4.88
CA ASN A 6 5.27 -40.03 -3.60
C ASN A 6 5.18 -38.51 -3.86
N THR A 7 4.00 -37.93 -3.74
CA THR A 7 3.67 -36.50 -3.98
C THR A 7 4.32 -35.50 -3.01
N PHE A 8 5.20 -35.97 -2.11
CA PHE A 8 5.87 -35.17 -1.07
C PHE A 8 7.19 -34.52 -1.48
N THR A 9 7.63 -34.62 -2.75
CA THR A 9 8.90 -34.04 -3.23
C THR A 9 8.77 -32.65 -3.85
N ARG A 10 7.58 -32.02 -3.82
CA ARG A 10 7.46 -30.63 -4.29
C ARG A 10 8.06 -29.70 -3.24
N ARG A 11 9.30 -29.24 -3.50
CA ARG A 11 9.98 -28.23 -2.67
C ARG A 11 9.04 -27.02 -2.43
N PRO A 12 8.98 -26.48 -1.20
CA PRO A 12 8.21 -25.28 -0.88
C PRO A 12 8.45 -24.16 -1.90
N ALA A 13 7.40 -23.42 -2.25
CA ALA A 13 7.47 -22.37 -3.27
C ALA A 13 8.57 -21.31 -2.97
N PHE A 14 8.89 -21.07 -1.70
CA PHE A 14 9.96 -20.15 -1.30
C PHE A 14 11.39 -20.65 -1.61
N LEU A 15 11.58 -21.97 -1.75
CA LEU A 15 12.86 -22.60 -2.12
C LEU A 15 12.99 -22.83 -3.63
N GLN A 16 11.94 -22.49 -4.39
CA GLN A 16 12.02 -22.44 -5.84
C GLN A 16 12.65 -21.10 -6.18
N SER A 17 13.90 -21.13 -6.64
CA SER A 17 14.64 -19.97 -7.11
C SER A 17 13.89 -19.33 -8.29
N HIS A 18 12.98 -18.41 -7.96
CA HIS A 18 12.36 -17.54 -8.95
C HIS A 18 13.48 -16.71 -9.59
N GLN A 19 13.66 -16.84 -10.90
CA GLN A 19 14.57 -15.99 -11.67
C GLN A 19 13.92 -14.61 -11.76
N GLY A 20 14.29 -13.72 -10.83
CA GLY A 20 13.82 -12.34 -10.77
C GLY A 20 12.65 -12.12 -9.80
N LEU A 21 12.39 -10.84 -9.51
CA LEU A 21 11.36 -10.43 -8.56
C LEU A 21 9.96 -10.83 -9.05
N THR A 22 9.11 -11.24 -8.12
CA THR A 22 7.67 -11.43 -8.32
C THR A 22 6.96 -10.08 -8.48
N ALA A 23 5.71 -10.09 -8.94
CA ALA A 23 4.90 -8.87 -9.04
C ALA A 23 4.65 -8.23 -7.65
N ALA A 24 4.49 -9.06 -6.63
CA ALA A 24 4.31 -8.59 -5.25
C ALA A 24 5.57 -7.88 -4.75
N GLU A 25 6.75 -8.48 -4.92
CA GLU A 25 8.02 -7.89 -4.47
C GLU A 25 8.33 -6.58 -5.20
N ARG A 26 8.07 -6.48 -6.51
CA ARG A 26 8.17 -5.20 -7.23
C ARG A 26 7.22 -4.15 -6.67
N GLY A 27 6.02 -4.57 -6.29
CA GLY A 27 5.05 -3.69 -5.67
C GLY A 27 5.51 -3.17 -4.31
N THR A 28 6.01 -4.06 -3.46
CA THR A 28 6.61 -3.69 -2.17
C THR A 28 7.77 -2.72 -2.34
N ALA A 29 8.67 -2.96 -3.31
CA ALA A 29 9.79 -2.05 -3.58
C ALA A 29 9.29 -0.66 -4.02
N THR A 30 8.30 -0.61 -4.92
CA THR A 30 7.71 0.66 -5.39
C THR A 30 7.01 1.41 -4.24
N HIS A 31 6.29 0.69 -3.39
CA HIS A 31 5.64 1.25 -2.19
C HIS A 31 6.68 1.87 -1.25
N LEU A 32 7.76 1.15 -0.98
CA LEU A 32 8.85 1.60 -0.12
C LEU A 32 9.52 2.87 -0.66
N VAL A 33 9.67 3.00 -1.98
CA VAL A 33 10.15 4.24 -2.61
C VAL A 33 9.17 5.38 -2.36
N LEU A 34 7.87 5.17 -2.59
CA LEU A 34 6.84 6.20 -2.34
C LEU A 34 6.80 6.68 -0.89
N GLN A 35 7.10 5.80 0.08
CA GLN A 35 7.25 6.20 1.48
C GLN A 35 8.39 7.20 1.71
N HIS A 36 9.48 7.08 0.94
CA HIS A 36 10.71 7.85 1.11
C HIS A 36 10.84 9.05 0.17
N VAL A 37 9.95 9.23 -0.80
CA VAL A 37 9.97 10.40 -1.71
C VAL A 37 9.85 11.69 -0.89
N ASP A 38 10.82 12.59 -1.06
CA ASP A 38 10.75 13.94 -0.50
C ASP A 38 9.70 14.77 -1.27
N LEU A 39 8.59 15.07 -0.59
CA LEU A 39 7.47 15.82 -1.16
C LEU A 39 7.66 17.34 -1.14
N SER A 40 8.68 17.85 -0.43
CA SER A 40 8.98 19.29 -0.37
C SER A 40 9.62 19.82 -1.66
N ARG A 41 9.99 18.92 -2.58
CA ARG A 41 10.69 19.21 -3.83
C ARG A 41 9.96 18.60 -5.03
N PRO A 42 10.21 19.09 -6.25
CA PRO A 42 9.71 18.43 -7.45
C PRO A 42 10.19 16.97 -7.54
N VAL A 43 9.25 16.05 -7.78
CA VAL A 43 9.57 14.63 -7.99
C VAL A 43 9.90 14.40 -9.47
N THR A 44 11.19 14.28 -9.77
CA THR A 44 11.72 14.10 -11.11
C THR A 44 12.44 12.76 -11.26
N GLY A 45 12.78 12.37 -12.49
CA GLY A 45 13.59 11.18 -12.71
C GLY A 45 14.96 11.26 -12.03
N GLU A 46 15.56 12.45 -11.99
CA GLU A 46 16.85 12.70 -11.32
C GLU A 46 16.72 12.58 -9.79
N SER A 47 15.70 13.21 -9.19
CA SER A 47 15.49 13.12 -7.74
C SER A 47 15.20 11.68 -7.30
N LEU A 48 14.45 10.92 -8.10
CA LEU A 48 14.18 9.51 -7.82
C LEU A 48 15.41 8.62 -8.01
N ALA A 49 16.26 8.90 -9.00
CA ALA A 49 17.50 8.16 -9.18
C ALA A 49 18.43 8.34 -7.97
N GLY A 50 18.58 9.57 -7.48
CA GLY A 50 19.34 9.86 -6.26
C GLY A 50 18.75 9.18 -5.03
N LEU A 51 17.42 9.21 -4.88
CA LEU A 51 16.73 8.51 -3.79
C LEU A 51 16.95 7.00 -3.84
N LEU A 52 16.80 6.38 -5.02
CA LEU A 52 17.01 4.94 -5.19
C LEU A 52 18.45 4.53 -4.83
N GLN A 53 19.43 5.33 -5.25
CA GLN A 53 20.82 5.11 -4.88
C GLN A 53 21.00 5.19 -3.36
N GLU A 54 20.49 6.23 -2.71
CA GLU A 54 20.55 6.38 -1.25
C GLU A 54 19.90 5.19 -0.52
N MET A 55 18.72 4.75 -0.99
CA MET A 55 18.02 3.61 -0.40
C MET A 55 18.80 2.30 -0.55
N VAL A 56 19.53 2.11 -1.66
CA VAL A 56 20.40 0.94 -1.84
C VAL A 56 21.64 1.03 -0.94
N GLU A 57 22.28 2.19 -0.88
CA GLU A 57 23.44 2.44 0.00
C GLU A 57 23.11 2.23 1.48
N ARG A 58 21.86 2.53 1.87
CA ARG A 58 21.33 2.32 3.22
C ARG A 58 20.74 0.92 3.45
N GLU A 59 20.87 0.02 2.48
CA GLU A 59 20.34 -1.35 2.51
C GLU A 59 18.82 -1.44 2.71
N ILE A 60 18.08 -0.36 2.40
CA ILE A 60 16.61 -0.33 2.43
C ILE A 60 16.04 -1.09 1.22
N LEU A 61 16.72 -1.02 0.08
CA LEU A 61 16.43 -1.78 -1.13
C LEU A 61 17.64 -2.58 -1.56
N THR A 62 17.43 -3.76 -2.13
CA THR A 62 18.50 -4.42 -2.91
C THR A 62 18.68 -3.74 -4.27
N PRO A 63 19.85 -3.87 -4.92
CA PRO A 63 20.05 -3.36 -6.28
C PRO A 63 19.02 -3.86 -7.28
N GLU A 64 18.60 -5.13 -7.16
CA GLU A 64 17.59 -5.74 -8.02
C GLU A 64 16.20 -5.13 -7.79
N GLN A 65 15.85 -4.83 -6.54
CA GLN A 65 14.60 -4.16 -6.19
C GLN A 65 14.57 -2.73 -6.73
N ALA A 66 15.65 -1.96 -6.52
CA ALA A 66 15.75 -0.60 -7.05
C ALA A 66 15.65 -0.56 -8.57
N ALA A 67 16.31 -1.49 -9.27
CA ALA A 67 16.24 -1.59 -10.72
C ALA A 67 14.85 -1.96 -11.26
N ALA A 68 13.99 -2.58 -10.43
CA ALA A 68 12.66 -3.01 -10.83
C ALA A 68 11.56 -1.98 -10.58
N VAL A 69 11.88 -0.84 -9.96
CA VAL A 69 10.93 0.25 -9.70
C VAL A 69 10.66 1.03 -10.99
N ASP A 70 9.38 1.20 -11.34
CA ASP A 70 8.97 2.05 -12.46
C ASP A 70 8.97 3.53 -12.04
N THR A 71 10.14 4.17 -12.10
CA THR A 71 10.30 5.59 -11.77
C THR A 71 9.47 6.51 -12.66
N ARG A 72 9.21 6.11 -13.91
CA ARG A 72 8.36 6.88 -14.83
C ARG A 72 6.91 6.90 -14.35
N ALA A 73 6.39 5.78 -13.86
CA ALA A 73 5.07 5.72 -13.27
C ALA A 73 4.96 6.64 -12.04
N ILE A 74 5.98 6.66 -11.18
CA ILE A 74 6.03 7.54 -10.00
C ILE A 74 6.02 9.02 -10.42
N VAL A 75 6.88 9.42 -11.36
CA VAL A 75 6.89 10.81 -11.88
C VAL A 75 5.54 11.18 -12.48
N THR A 76 4.94 10.26 -13.25
CA THR A 76 3.62 10.47 -13.87
C THR A 76 2.54 10.67 -12.82
N PHE A 77 2.56 9.88 -11.74
CA PHE A 77 1.64 10.04 -10.61
C PHE A 77 1.77 11.43 -9.97
N PHE A 78 2.99 11.88 -9.67
CA PHE A 78 3.21 13.20 -9.06
C PHE A 78 2.88 14.38 -9.99
N ALA A 79 2.90 14.16 -11.31
CA ALA A 79 2.44 15.14 -12.29
C ALA A 79 0.90 15.19 -12.44
N ALA A 80 0.18 14.13 -12.03
CA ALA A 80 -1.26 14.03 -12.12
C ALA A 80 -1.97 14.91 -11.04
N PRO A 81 -3.27 15.22 -11.20
CA PRO A 81 -3.99 16.09 -10.26
C PRO A 81 -3.89 15.64 -8.79
N LEU A 82 -3.96 14.32 -8.55
CA LEU A 82 -3.85 13.77 -7.20
C LEU A 82 -2.45 13.97 -6.62
N GLY A 83 -1.40 13.61 -7.35
CA GLY A 83 -0.02 13.81 -6.91
C GLY A 83 0.33 15.27 -6.63
N LYS A 84 -0.19 16.21 -7.45
CA LYS A 84 -0.05 17.65 -7.21
C LYS A 84 -0.70 18.10 -5.90
N ARG A 85 -1.82 17.50 -5.49
CA ARG A 85 -2.45 17.80 -4.18
C ARG A 85 -1.52 17.41 -3.02
N LEU A 86 -0.87 16.25 -3.09
CA LEU A 86 0.11 15.84 -2.06
C LEU A 86 1.28 16.82 -1.98
N LEU A 87 1.84 17.21 -3.13
CA LEU A 87 2.98 18.14 -3.18
C LEU A 87 2.61 19.54 -2.66
N ALA A 88 1.38 20.01 -2.90
CA ALA A 88 0.92 21.31 -2.43
C ALA A 88 0.74 21.39 -0.90
N ARG A 89 0.64 20.24 -0.22
CA ARG A 89 0.42 20.12 1.22
C ARG A 89 1.42 19.15 1.85
N TRP A 90 2.64 19.13 1.33
CA TRP A 90 3.66 18.13 1.65
C TRP A 90 3.96 18.05 3.16
N ASP A 91 3.81 19.16 3.87
CA ASP A 91 3.99 19.33 5.32
C ASP A 91 2.85 18.71 6.14
N GLN A 92 1.68 18.54 5.54
CA GLN A 92 0.50 17.91 6.15
C GLN A 92 0.38 16.41 5.81
N VAL A 93 1.27 15.89 4.95
CA VAL A 93 1.26 14.47 4.53
C VAL A 93 1.83 13.60 5.64
N LYS A 94 1.03 12.65 6.13
CA LYS A 94 1.42 11.58 7.04
C LYS A 94 1.47 10.27 6.26
N ARG A 95 2.54 9.51 6.38
CA ARG A 95 2.70 8.20 5.72
C ARG A 95 2.92 7.11 6.74
N GLU A 96 2.56 5.89 6.38
CA GLU A 96 2.74 4.70 7.21
C GLU A 96 2.19 4.89 8.63
N LEU A 97 0.97 5.43 8.73
CA LEU A 97 0.34 5.75 10.00
C LEU A 97 -0.32 4.47 10.58
N PRO A 98 0.22 3.87 11.65
CA PRO A 98 -0.42 2.73 12.28
C PRO A 98 -1.70 3.17 12.99
N PHE A 99 -2.70 2.31 12.99
CA PHE A 99 -3.93 2.53 13.75
C PHE A 99 -4.42 1.25 14.42
N SER A 100 -5.25 1.44 15.45
CA SER A 100 -6.01 0.37 16.09
C SER A 100 -7.41 0.89 16.37
N LEU A 101 -8.42 0.16 15.90
CA LEU A 101 -9.82 0.49 16.06
C LEU A 101 -10.49 -0.63 16.85
N ALA A 102 -11.14 -0.28 17.95
CA ALA A 102 -12.00 -1.18 18.72
C ALA A 102 -13.41 -1.13 18.12
N VAL A 103 -13.84 -2.23 17.49
CA VAL A 103 -15.14 -2.34 16.83
C VAL A 103 -16.00 -3.37 17.57
N PRO A 104 -17.24 -3.04 17.96
CA PRO A 104 -18.15 -4.05 18.52
C PRO A 104 -18.33 -5.24 17.57
N ALA A 105 -18.28 -6.46 18.11
CA ALA A 105 -18.37 -7.68 17.29
C ALA A 105 -19.63 -7.76 16.44
N VAL A 106 -20.74 -7.21 16.96
CA VAL A 106 -22.04 -7.12 16.28
C VAL A 106 -22.00 -6.32 14.97
N GLU A 107 -21.09 -5.36 14.82
CA GLU A 107 -20.99 -4.53 13.60
C GLU A 107 -20.26 -5.25 12.47
N LEU A 108 -19.25 -6.08 12.79
CA LEU A 108 -18.45 -6.80 11.80
C LEU A 108 -19.05 -8.16 11.43
N TYR A 109 -19.76 -8.79 12.37
CA TYR A 109 -20.31 -10.12 12.20
C TYR A 109 -21.81 -10.14 12.55
N PRO A 110 -22.67 -9.55 11.71
CA PRO A 110 -24.11 -9.47 11.97
C PRO A 110 -24.81 -10.84 12.02
N GLY A 111 -24.14 -11.91 11.59
CA GLY A 111 -24.64 -13.29 11.63
C GLY A 111 -24.27 -14.06 12.90
N LEU A 112 -23.49 -13.49 13.83
CA LEU A 112 -23.20 -14.14 15.11
C LEU A 112 -24.43 -14.08 16.04
N PRO A 113 -24.68 -15.12 16.87
CA PRO A 113 -25.67 -15.05 17.92
C PRO A 113 -25.43 -13.84 18.83
N ALA A 114 -26.50 -13.14 19.20
CA ALA A 114 -26.39 -11.89 19.97
C ALA A 114 -25.66 -12.09 21.30
N GLU A 115 -25.83 -13.24 21.93
CA GLU A 115 -25.18 -13.61 23.19
C GLU A 115 -23.67 -13.81 23.03
N ALA A 116 -23.22 -14.24 21.84
CA ALA A 116 -21.81 -14.45 21.53
C ALA A 116 -21.10 -13.16 21.07
N ALA A 117 -21.86 -12.18 20.58
CA ALA A 117 -21.32 -10.90 20.12
C ALA A 117 -21.52 -9.75 21.13
N ALA A 118 -22.40 -9.91 22.12
CA ALA A 118 -22.69 -8.89 23.12
C ALA A 118 -21.49 -8.67 24.05
N GLY A 119 -21.02 -7.42 24.11
CA GLY A 119 -19.89 -7.03 24.95
C GLY A 119 -18.51 -7.39 24.38
N GLU A 120 -18.46 -8.14 23.28
CA GLU A 120 -17.22 -8.50 22.60
C GLU A 120 -16.74 -7.36 21.68
N ILE A 121 -15.43 -7.10 21.73
CA ILE A 121 -14.76 -6.08 20.93
C ILE A 121 -13.71 -6.75 20.06
N ILE A 122 -13.73 -6.41 18.77
CA ILE A 122 -12.72 -6.80 17.80
C ILE A 122 -11.76 -5.63 17.61
N LEU A 123 -10.46 -5.90 17.78
CA LEU A 123 -9.42 -4.95 17.43
C LEU A 123 -9.06 -5.11 15.96
N VAL A 124 -9.35 -4.08 15.17
CA VAL A 124 -8.90 -3.95 13.78
C VAL A 124 -7.62 -3.12 13.78
N GLN A 125 -6.54 -3.69 13.27
CA GLN A 125 -5.24 -3.04 13.20
C GLN A 125 -4.78 -2.95 11.76
N GLY A 126 -4.14 -1.84 11.42
CA GLY A 126 -3.63 -1.62 10.08
C GLY A 126 -2.67 -0.45 10.04
N ILE A 127 -2.16 -0.20 8.83
CA ILE A 127 -1.30 0.93 8.52
C ILE A 127 -1.94 1.65 7.34
N ILE A 128 -2.09 2.96 7.47
CA ILE A 128 -2.52 3.84 6.39
C ILE A 128 -1.27 4.28 5.63
N ASP A 129 -1.22 3.96 4.33
CA ASP A 129 -0.08 4.32 3.47
C ASP A 129 0.14 5.83 3.43
N CYS A 130 -0.92 6.61 3.22
CA CYS A 130 -0.84 8.06 3.14
C CYS A 130 -2.17 8.73 3.56
N LEU A 131 -2.05 9.74 4.41
CA LEU A 131 -3.13 10.59 4.91
C LEU A 131 -2.71 12.05 4.76
N VAL A 132 -3.55 12.88 4.15
CA VAL A 132 -3.31 14.32 4.00
C VAL A 132 -4.48 15.09 4.58
N GLU A 133 -4.18 16.06 5.44
CA GLU A 133 -5.17 17.01 5.93
C GLU A 133 -5.37 18.13 4.89
N GLU A 134 -6.60 18.27 4.42
CA GLU A 134 -7.06 19.31 3.49
C GLU A 134 -8.09 20.20 4.19
N GLU A 135 -8.43 21.34 3.57
CA GLU A 135 -9.36 22.32 4.17
C GLU A 135 -10.76 21.73 4.44
N ASP A 136 -11.21 20.79 3.59
CA ASP A 136 -12.54 20.18 3.67
C ASP A 136 -12.53 18.77 4.30
N GLY A 137 -11.42 18.35 4.93
CA GLY A 137 -11.31 17.06 5.60
C GLY A 137 -10.01 16.32 5.30
N PHE A 138 -10.08 14.99 5.20
CA PHE A 138 -8.90 14.14 4.99
C PHE A 138 -8.92 13.47 3.62
N LEU A 139 -7.77 13.48 2.96
CA LEU A 139 -7.49 12.65 1.79
C LEU A 139 -6.73 11.41 2.26
N LEU A 140 -7.38 10.24 2.14
CA LEU A 140 -6.78 8.94 2.41
C LEU A 140 -6.34 8.29 1.09
N LEU A 141 -5.12 7.76 1.07
CA LEU A 141 -4.51 7.15 -0.10
C LEU A 141 -3.87 5.82 0.26
N ASP A 142 -4.07 4.85 -0.62
CA ASP A 142 -3.44 3.54 -0.59
C ASP A 142 -2.78 3.32 -1.96
N PHE A 143 -1.48 3.02 -1.96
CA PHE A 143 -0.72 2.90 -3.19
C PHE A 143 -0.73 1.45 -3.67
N LYS A 144 -1.55 1.17 -4.68
CA LYS A 144 -1.55 -0.14 -5.35
C LYS A 144 -0.75 -0.09 -6.65
N THR A 145 0.21 -1.00 -6.74
CA THR A 145 1.12 -1.16 -7.89
C THR A 145 0.83 -2.44 -8.70
N GLY A 146 -0.31 -3.08 -8.42
CA GLY A 146 -0.80 -4.24 -9.14
C GLY A 146 -1.31 -3.89 -10.54
N ARG A 147 -1.39 -4.91 -11.41
CA ARG A 147 -2.02 -4.75 -12.72
C ARG A 147 -3.52 -4.59 -12.50
N ILE A 148 -4.08 -3.44 -12.85
CA ILE A 148 -5.53 -3.23 -12.82
C ILE A 148 -6.10 -4.06 -13.99
N PRO A 149 -6.90 -5.12 -13.73
CA PRO A 149 -7.64 -5.76 -14.80
C PRO A 149 -8.63 -4.74 -15.38
N PRO A 150 -8.97 -4.80 -16.68
CA PRO A 150 -10.02 -3.96 -17.23
C PRO A 150 -11.36 -4.35 -16.60
N ILE A 151 -11.71 -3.70 -15.50
CA ILE A 151 -13.02 -3.78 -14.84
C ILE A 151 -13.59 -2.36 -14.71
N PRO A 152 -14.91 -2.18 -14.89
CA PRO A 152 -15.54 -0.87 -14.80
C PRO A 152 -15.73 -0.54 -13.32
N TRP A 153 -14.71 0.05 -12.70
CA TRP A 153 -14.88 0.67 -11.39
C TRP A 153 -15.74 1.94 -11.55
N PRO A 154 -16.77 2.18 -10.71
CA PRO A 154 -17.40 3.50 -10.65
C PRO A 154 -16.33 4.54 -10.29
N PRO A 155 -16.40 5.78 -10.81
CA PRO A 155 -15.32 6.76 -10.69
C PRO A 155 -14.79 6.87 -9.26
N THR A 156 -13.47 6.67 -9.12
CA THR A 156 -12.73 6.61 -7.85
C THR A 156 -12.91 7.91 -7.06
N GLY A 157 -13.68 7.84 -5.97
CA GLY A 157 -13.91 8.97 -5.07
C GLY A 157 -15.13 8.76 -4.18
N SER A 158 -15.06 7.82 -3.23
CA SER A 158 -16.04 7.78 -2.15
C SER A 158 -15.73 8.91 -1.16
N ARG A 159 -16.53 9.98 -1.19
CA ARG A 159 -16.54 11.00 -0.14
C ARG A 159 -17.14 10.37 1.12
N TYR A 160 -16.32 10.10 2.11
CA TYR A 160 -16.81 9.82 3.46
C TYR A 160 -17.19 11.16 4.08
N ALA A 161 -18.47 11.53 3.96
CA ALA A 161 -19.02 12.63 4.73
C ALA A 161 -19.10 12.19 6.20
N SER A 162 -18.52 12.98 7.10
CA SER A 162 -18.76 12.84 8.53
C SER A 162 -20.25 13.07 8.79
N THR A 163 -20.95 12.04 9.26
CA THR A 163 -22.20 12.27 9.99
C THR A 163 -21.85 12.99 11.29
N PRO A 164 -22.49 14.11 11.64
CA PRO A 164 -22.33 14.68 12.97
C PRO A 164 -22.79 13.64 13.98
N GLY A 165 -21.97 13.38 15.00
CA GLY A 165 -22.37 12.55 16.13
C GLY A 165 -23.57 13.14 16.88
N PRO A 166 -24.24 12.33 17.72
CA PRO A 166 -25.45 12.71 18.44
C PRO A 166 -25.27 13.89 19.40
#